data_AF-A0AA95HJ89-F1
#
_entry.id   AF-A0AA95HJ89-F1
#
_cell.length_a   1.000
_cell.length_b   1.000
_cell.length_c   1.000
_cell.angle_alpha   90.00
_cell.angle_beta   90.00
_cell.angle_gamma   90.00
#
_symmetry.space_group_name_H-M   'P 1'
#
loop_
_entity.id
_entity.type
_entity.pdbx_description
1 polymer ?
#
loop_
_entity_poly.entity_id
_entity_poly.type
_entity_poly.pdbx_seq_one_letter_code
_entity_poly.pdbx_strand_id
1 'polypeptide(L)'
;MNVREMENLIERGVALARSNELTLAELPAALAAQAIHALPEAPTELPSLVQREEEYIRYVLEHCDGNRTKAAQILGIDRVSLWRKLKKYGLVEGEE
;
A
#
# COMPACT_ATOMS: atom_id res chain seq x y z
N MET A 1 -15.17 9.62 3.77
CA MET A 1 -15.00 10.99 4.27
C MET A 1 -15.21 11.95 3.11
N ASN A 2 -16.25 12.77 3.16
CA ASN A 2 -16.49 13.84 2.18
C ASN A 2 -15.71 15.11 2.60
N VAL A 3 -15.35 15.98 1.66
CA VAL A 3 -14.61 17.23 1.92
C VAL A 3 -15.31 18.10 2.98
N ARG A 4 -16.65 18.14 2.96
CA ARG A 4 -17.46 18.86 3.97
C ARG A 4 -17.32 18.31 5.39
N GLU A 5 -17.07 17.01 5.54
CA GLU A 5 -16.84 16.40 6.86
C GLU A 5 -15.45 16.73 7.39
N MET A 6 -14.46 16.79 6.49
CA MET A 6 -13.09 17.15 6.83
C MET A 6 -12.99 18.62 7.25
N GLU A 7 -13.70 19.51 6.57
CA GLU A 7 -13.79 20.94 6.91
C GLU A 7 -14.36 21.14 8.32
N ASN A 8 -15.50 20.52 8.64
CA ASN A 8 -16.10 20.59 9.97
C ASN A 8 -15.18 20.02 11.08
N LEU A 9 -14.36 19.01 10.78
CA LEU A 9 -13.40 18.43 11.72
C LEU A 9 -12.22 19.37 11.98
N ILE A 10 -11.69 20.02 10.93
CA ILE A 10 -10.62 21.02 11.06
C ILE A 10 -11.12 22.26 11.81
N GLU A 11 -12.31 22.77 11.50
CA GLU A 11 -12.91 23.90 12.22
C GLU A 11 -13.05 23.62 13.72
N ARG A 12 -13.53 22.42 14.09
CA ARG A 12 -13.62 22.01 15.50
C ARG A 12 -12.25 21.84 16.15
N GLY A 13 -11.27 21.29 15.44
CA GLY A 13 -9.89 21.19 15.93
C GLY A 13 -9.31 22.57 16.23
N VAL A 14 -9.41 23.50 15.28
CA VAL A 14 -8.94 24.88 15.43
C VAL A 14 -9.67 25.62 16.56
N ALA A 15 -10.97 25.41 16.72
CA ALA A 15 -11.74 26.03 17.81
C ALA A 15 -11.34 25.51 19.22
N LEU A 16 -10.81 24.29 19.32
CA LEU A 16 -10.37 23.68 20.57
C LEU A 16 -8.88 23.87 20.83
N ALA A 17 -8.11 24.26 19.81
CA ALA A 17 -6.67 24.49 19.89
C ALA A 17 -6.39 25.63 20.88
N ARG A 18 -5.51 25.36 21.85
CA ARG A 18 -5.08 26.38 22.83
C ARG A 18 -3.78 27.06 22.43
N SER A 19 -3.16 26.58 21.36
CA SER A 19 -1.88 27.05 20.86
C SER A 19 -1.95 27.29 19.35
N ASN A 20 -0.90 27.91 18.79
CA ASN A 20 -0.80 28.17 17.36
C ASN A 20 -0.45 26.91 16.54
N GLU A 21 -0.25 25.76 17.21
CA GLU A 21 0.00 24.47 16.59
C GLU A 21 -1.06 23.47 17.05
N LEU A 22 -1.64 22.74 16.08
CA LEU A 22 -2.63 21.71 16.37
C LEU A 22 -1.91 20.39 16.67
N THR A 23 -1.93 19.94 17.91
CA THR A 23 -1.34 18.66 18.29
C THR A 23 -2.34 17.53 18.13
N LEU A 24 -1.86 16.29 17.94
CA LEU A 24 -2.73 15.10 17.86
C LEU A 24 -3.65 14.92 19.07
N ALA A 25 -3.27 15.45 20.24
CA ALA A 25 -4.06 15.43 21.47
C ALA A 25 -5.26 16.40 21.45
N GLU A 26 -5.24 17.39 20.57
CA GLU A 26 -6.30 18.40 20.42
C GLU A 26 -7.26 18.07 19.26
N LEU A 27 -6.97 17.00 18.51
CA LEU A 27 -7.86 16.52 17.46
C LEU A 27 -9.13 15.92 18.07
N PRO A 28 -10.32 16.21 17.50
CA PRO A 28 -11.57 15.61 17.96
C PRO A 28 -11.49 14.08 17.95
N ALA A 29 -12.01 13.43 19.00
CA ALA A 29 -12.04 11.97 19.12
C ALA A 29 -12.68 11.25 17.91
N ALA A 30 -13.55 11.94 17.17
CA ALA A 30 -14.13 11.45 15.92
C ALA A 30 -13.08 11.16 14.83
N LEU A 31 -11.99 11.93 14.76
CA LEU A 31 -10.90 11.68 13.81
C LEU A 31 -10.04 10.49 14.26
N ALA A 32 -9.81 10.33 15.56
CA ALA A 32 -9.12 9.15 16.11
C ALA A 32 -9.93 7.86 15.86
N ALA A 33 -11.25 7.91 16.04
CA ALA A 33 -12.14 6.78 15.74
C ALA A 33 -12.14 6.41 14.24
N GLN A 34 -12.02 7.39 13.35
CA GLN A 34 -11.90 7.14 11.91
C GLN A 34 -10.51 6.63 11.50
N ALA A 35 -9.44 7.05 12.19
CA ALA A 35 -8.10 6.51 11.96
C ALA A 35 -8.04 5.00 12.25
N ILE A 36 -8.80 4.52 13.23
CA ILE A 36 -8.92 3.08 13.53
C ILE A 36 -9.57 2.31 12.37
N HIS A 37 -10.53 2.92 11.67
CA HIS A 37 -11.15 2.33 10.48
C HIS A 37 -10.34 2.52 9.18
N ALA A 38 -9.31 3.37 9.19
CA ALA A 38 -8.41 3.59 8.07
C ALA A 38 -7.22 2.63 8.06
N LEU A 39 -6.96 1.94 9.18
CA LEU A 39 -6.07 0.78 9.17
C LEU A 39 -6.76 -0.31 8.36
N PRO A 40 -6.13 -0.85 7.31
CA PRO A 40 -6.63 -2.07 6.70
C PRO A 40 -6.78 -3.10 7.82
N GLU A 41 -7.96 -3.72 7.93
CA GLU A 41 -8.15 -4.84 8.86
C GLU A 41 -6.95 -5.78 8.69
N ALA A 42 -6.30 -6.11 9.81
CA ALA A 42 -5.17 -7.02 9.77
C ALA A 42 -5.63 -8.26 8.99
N PRO A 43 -4.90 -8.66 7.93
CA PRO A 43 -5.37 -9.73 7.06
C PRO A 43 -5.64 -10.96 7.92
N THR A 44 -6.82 -11.56 7.73
CA THR A 44 -7.30 -12.70 8.54
C THR A 44 -6.31 -13.86 8.52
N GLU A 45 -5.51 -13.95 7.46
CA GLU A 45 -4.37 -14.85 7.32
C GLU A 45 -3.13 -14.09 6.83
N LEU A 46 -1.97 -14.40 7.41
CA LEU A 46 -0.71 -13.85 6.93
C LEU A 46 -0.29 -14.59 5.64
N PRO A 47 0.02 -13.87 4.55
CA PRO A 47 0.45 -14.51 3.32
C PRO A 47 1.75 -15.27 3.53
N SER A 48 1.84 -16.44 2.93
CA SER A 48 3.08 -17.22 2.85
C SER A 48 4.16 -16.44 2.10
N LEU A 49 5.43 -16.84 2.28
CA LEU A 49 6.54 -16.27 1.52
C LEU A 49 6.35 -16.40 0.00
N VAL A 50 5.71 -17.48 -0.45
CA VAL A 50 5.43 -17.71 -1.87
C VAL A 50 4.40 -16.70 -2.40
N GLN A 51 3.31 -16.46 -1.66
CA GLN A 51 2.28 -15.49 -2.04
C GLN A 51 2.84 -14.07 -2.04
N ARG A 52 3.60 -13.70 -0.99
CA ARG A 52 4.27 -12.39 -0.94
C ARG A 52 5.25 -12.18 -2.09
N GLU A 53 6.01 -13.21 -2.42
CA GLU A 53 6.93 -13.15 -3.55
C GLU A 53 6.18 -12.94 -4.86
N GLU A 54 5.10 -13.69 -5.11
CA GLU A 54 4.27 -13.54 -6.31
C GLU A 54 3.68 -12.12 -6.43
N GLU A 55 3.04 -11.64 -5.36
CA GLU A 55 2.45 -10.30 -5.30
C GLU A 55 3.50 -9.21 -5.58
N TYR A 56 4.68 -9.34 -4.96
CA TYR A 56 5.74 -8.36 -5.14
C TYR A 56 6.33 -8.40 -6.55
N ILE A 57 6.51 -9.58 -7.14
CA ILE A 57 6.96 -9.72 -8.53
C ILE A 57 5.95 -9.06 -9.49
N ARG A 58 4.65 -9.28 -9.28
CA ARG A 58 3.59 -8.65 -10.06
C ARG A 58 3.63 -7.12 -9.92
N TYR A 59 3.71 -6.62 -8.69
CA TYR A 59 3.82 -5.20 -8.40
C TYR A 59 5.01 -4.56 -9.13
N VAL A 60 6.21 -5.15 -9.04
CA VAL A 60 7.40 -4.60 -9.71
C VAL A 60 7.27 -4.64 -11.23
N LEU A 61 6.66 -5.69 -11.80
CA LEU A 61 6.44 -5.77 -13.24
C LEU A 61 5.48 -4.68 -13.74
N GLU A 62 4.39 -4.43 -13.03
CA GLU A 62 3.44 -3.36 -13.36
C GLU A 62 4.13 -1.99 -13.32
N HIS A 63 4.96 -1.72 -12.30
CA HIS A 63 5.73 -0.47 -12.17
C HIS A 63 6.88 -0.35 -13.19
N CYS A 64 7.18 -1.43 -13.91
CA CYS A 64 8.17 -1.47 -14.97
C CYS A 64 7.55 -1.56 -16.37
N ASP A 65 6.23 -1.38 -16.51
CA ASP A 65 5.50 -1.54 -17.77
C ASP A 65 5.80 -2.90 -18.46
N GLY A 66 5.94 -3.97 -17.67
CA GLY A 66 6.28 -5.30 -18.15
C GLY A 66 7.74 -5.51 -18.56
N ASN A 67 8.63 -4.52 -18.36
CA ASN A 67 10.05 -4.66 -18.66
C ASN A 67 10.74 -5.64 -17.68
N ARG A 68 10.85 -6.90 -18.11
CA ARG A 68 11.45 -8.00 -17.32
C ARG A 68 12.90 -7.75 -16.93
N THR A 69 13.68 -7.04 -17.75
CA THR A 69 15.10 -6.73 -17.44
C THR A 69 15.18 -5.75 -16.27
N LYS A 70 14.40 -4.68 -16.32
CA LYS A 70 14.33 -3.67 -15.25
C LYS A 70 13.74 -4.27 -13.96
N ALA A 71 12.68 -5.08 -14.10
CA ALA A 71 12.08 -5.76 -12.96
C ALA A 71 13.07 -6.72 -12.26
N ALA A 72 13.84 -7.50 -13.02
CA ALA A 72 14.86 -8.39 -12.45
C ALA A 72 15.93 -7.63 -11.65
N GLN A 73 16.37 -6.47 -12.15
CA GLN A 73 17.32 -5.61 -11.44
C GLN A 73 16.75 -5.08 -10.11
N ILE A 74 15.50 -4.63 -10.11
CA ILE A 74 14.82 -4.14 -8.90
C ILE A 74 14.60 -5.27 -7.88
N LEU A 75 14.21 -6.45 -8.37
CA LEU A 75 14.01 -7.65 -7.55
C LEU A 75 15.34 -8.26 -7.06
N GLY A 76 16.49 -7.82 -7.59
CA GLY A 76 17.81 -8.33 -7.22
C GLY A 76 18.05 -9.78 -7.65
N ILE A 77 17.36 -10.25 -8.69
CA ILE A 77 17.48 -11.61 -9.22
C ILE A 77 17.93 -11.60 -10.68
N ASP A 78 18.47 -12.72 -11.14
CA ASP A 78 18.78 -12.88 -12.56
C ASP A 78 17.50 -13.03 -13.40
N ARG A 79 17.60 -12.68 -14.68
CA ARG A 79 16.48 -12.73 -15.62
C ARG A 79 15.92 -14.15 -15.79
N VAL A 80 16.76 -15.19 -15.67
CA VAL A 80 16.33 -16.59 -15.84
C VAL A 80 15.52 -17.04 -14.64
N SER A 81 15.94 -16.68 -13.42
CA SER A 81 15.15 -16.91 -12.20
C SER A 81 13.82 -16.17 -12.25
N LEU A 82 13.81 -14.91 -12.70
CA LEU A 82 12.55 -14.17 -12.88
C LEU A 82 11.64 -14.92 -13.85
N TRP A 83 12.11 -15.30 -15.04
CA TRP A 83 11.31 -16.03 -16.02
C TRP A 83 10.73 -17.35 -15.45
N ARG A 84 11.53 -18.13 -14.72
CA ARG A 84 11.07 -19.36 -14.06
C ARG A 84 9.96 -19.09 -13.04
N LYS A 85 10.08 -18.01 -12.26
CA LYS A 85 9.05 -17.58 -11.29
C LYS A 85 7.78 -17.11 -12.00
N LEU A 86 7.91 -16.33 -13.06
CA LEU A 86 6.75 -15.88 -13.85
C LEU A 86 5.98 -17.05 -14.45
N LYS A 87 6.69 -18.05 -15.00
CA LYS A 87 6.07 -19.28 -15.51
C LYS A 87 5.39 -20.09 -14.39
N LYS A 88 6.04 -20.21 -13.23
CA LYS A 88 5.47 -20.91 -12.06
C LYS A 88 4.19 -20.25 -11.57
N TYR A 89 4.12 -18.92 -11.60
CA TYR A 89 2.99 -18.13 -11.11
C TYR A 89 1.94 -17.82 -12.18
N GLY A 90 2.11 -18.32 -13.41
CA GLY A 90 1.19 -18.03 -14.52
C GLY A 90 1.14 -16.55 -14.91
N LEU A 91 2.18 -15.77 -14.60
CA LEU A 91 2.27 -14.33 -14.89
C LEU A 91 2.73 -14.05 -16.33
N VAL A 92 2.94 -15.08 -17.13
CA VAL A 92 3.29 -15.00 -18.55
C VAL A 92 2.45 -16.01 -19.33
N GLU A 93 1.60 -15.51 -20.22
CA GLU A 93 1.11 -16.30 -21.36
C GLU A 93 2.22 -16.31 -22.43
N GLY A 94 2.36 -17.45 -23.10
CA GLY A 94 3.61 -17.89 -23.69
C GLY A 94 4.23 -16.98 -24.74
N GLU A 95 5.56 -17.09 -24.85
CA GLU A 95 6.31 -17.04 -26.11
C GLU A 95 7.43 -18.07 -25.97
N GLU A 96 7.40 -19.06 -26.86
CA GLU A 96 8.53 -19.96 -27.17
C GLU A 96 9.69 -19.18 -27.77
#